data_AF-A0ABD2N6U7-F1
#
_entry.id   AF-A0ABD2N6U7-F1
#
_cell.length_a   1.000
_cell.length_b   1.000
_cell.length_c   1.000
_cell.angle_alpha   90.00
_cell.angle_beta   90.00
_cell.angle_gamma   90.00
#
_symmetry.space_group_name_H-M   'P 1'
#
loop_
_entity.id
_entity.type
_entity.pdbx_description
1 polymer ?
#
loop_
_entity_poly.entity_id
_entity_poly.type
_entity_poly.pdbx_seq_one_letter_code
_entity_poly.pdbx_strand_id
1 'polypeptide(L)'
;MEASESECKKDNNPKKQWISDRIWKLIRERHMMKTVGLTEGDVRNRYNRLTKEINAATEENKTAYFDSICQEIEQHSFKRELRDLFKKVRSLTKATKPRILTIKAKNGEKLTSKSDVIEDRKLTVRN
;
A
#
# COMPACT_ATOMS: atom_id res chain seq x y z
N MET A 1 41.80 4.83 15.15
CA MET A 1 40.65 4.05 15.64
C MET A 1 39.44 4.53 14.90
N GLU A 2 39.22 4.00 13.69
CA GLU A 2 38.00 4.24 12.93
C GLU A 2 37.17 2.97 13.00
N ALA A 3 36.07 3.02 13.74
CA ALA A 3 35.02 2.02 13.66
C ALA A 3 33.88 2.66 12.87
N SER A 4 33.86 2.34 11.58
CA SER A 4 32.85 2.70 10.60
C SER A 4 31.44 2.37 11.10
N GLU A 5 30.61 3.40 11.24
CA GLU A 5 29.18 3.29 11.44
C GLU A 5 28.58 2.53 10.25
N SER A 6 28.01 1.36 10.51
CA SER A 6 27.32 0.57 9.51
C SER A 6 26.04 1.30 9.07
N GLU A 7 26.10 2.00 7.93
CA GLU A 7 24.94 2.61 7.31
C GLU A 7 23.87 1.54 7.01
N CYS A 8 22.78 1.57 7.79
CA CYS A 8 21.62 0.73 7.55
C CYS A 8 20.95 1.17 6.25
N LYS A 9 21.10 0.35 5.20
CA LYS A 9 20.53 0.58 3.86
C LYS A 9 19.06 0.97 3.97
N LYS A 10 18.71 2.15 3.44
CA LYS A 10 17.33 2.64 3.39
C LYS A 10 16.51 1.74 2.45
N ASP A 11 15.63 0.92 3.03
CA ASP A 11 14.60 0.20 2.29
C ASP A 11 13.70 1.21 1.56
N ASN A 12 13.92 1.38 0.26
CA ASN A 12 13.17 2.29 -0.63
C ASN A 12 11.75 1.79 -0.96
N ASN A 13 11.10 1.06 -0.05
CA ASN A 13 9.69 0.74 -0.20
C ASN A 13 8.90 1.95 0.35
N PRO A 14 7.94 2.55 -0.39
CA PRO A 14 7.12 3.62 0.15
C PRO A 14 6.38 3.12 1.39
N LYS A 15 6.95 3.42 2.56
CA LYS A 15 6.33 3.13 3.85
C LYS A 15 4.96 3.80 3.80
N LYS A 16 3.88 3.02 3.96
CA LYS A 16 2.56 3.62 4.15
C LYS A 16 2.68 4.58 5.33
N GLN A 17 2.17 5.80 5.17
CA GLN A 17 2.40 6.90 6.12
C GLN A 17 1.94 6.56 7.56
N TRP A 18 1.02 5.62 7.71
CA TRP A 18 0.48 5.17 8.99
C TRP A 18 1.24 3.98 9.62
N ILE A 19 2.18 3.32 8.93
CA ILE A 19 2.93 2.21 9.52
C ILE A 19 4.14 2.76 10.29
N SER A 20 4.11 2.65 11.61
CA SER A 20 5.21 3.05 12.49
C SER A 20 6.42 2.11 12.40
N ASP A 21 7.59 2.61 12.79
CA ASP A 21 8.80 1.79 12.86
C ASP A 21 8.66 0.62 13.85
N ARG A 22 7.79 0.73 14.87
CA ARG A 22 7.45 -0.39 15.77
C ARG A 22 6.83 -1.56 15.01
N ILE A 23 5.82 -1.29 14.17
CA ILE A 23 5.15 -2.33 13.37
C ILE A 23 6.15 -2.95 12.38
N TRP A 24 7.02 -2.13 11.80
CA TRP A 24 8.09 -2.64 10.92
C TRP A 24 9.04 -3.60 11.61
N LYS A 25 9.42 -3.34 12.87
CA LYS A 25 10.24 -4.27 13.66
C LYS A 25 9.54 -5.61 13.83
N LEU A 26 8.24 -5.61 14.19
CA LEU A 26 7.44 -6.83 14.33
C LEU A 26 7.31 -7.60 13.01
N ILE A 27 7.10 -6.89 11.88
CA ILE A 27 7.04 -7.50 10.55
C ILE A 27 8.37 -8.18 10.21
N ARG A 28 9.51 -7.53 10.49
CA ARG A 28 10.84 -8.12 10.27
C ARG A 28 11.04 -9.36 11.12
N GLU A 29 10.69 -9.30 12.41
CA GLU A 29 10.79 -10.46 13.31
C GLU A 29 9.97 -11.65 12.78
N ARG A 30 8.72 -11.41 12.37
CA ARG A 30 7.88 -12.43 11.75
C ARG A 30 8.49 -13.00 10.46
N HIS A 31 9.13 -12.17 9.64
CA HIS A 31 9.83 -12.60 8.43
C HIS A 31 11.02 -13.50 8.77
N MET A 32 11.84 -13.14 9.77
CA MET A 32 12.98 -13.95 10.21
C MET A 32 12.52 -15.31 10.75
N MET A 33 11.41 -15.37 11.47
CA MET A 33 10.85 -16.65 11.92
C MET A 33 10.44 -17.54 10.75
N LYS A 34 9.91 -16.94 9.67
CA LYS A 34 9.56 -17.69 8.45
C LYS A 34 10.79 -18.25 7.72
N THR A 35 11.94 -17.56 7.78
CA THR A 35 13.18 -18.02 7.13
C THR A 35 13.87 -19.16 7.89
N VAL A 36 13.70 -19.24 9.22
CA VAL A 36 14.28 -20.30 10.06
C VAL A 36 13.46 -21.60 10.01
N GLY A 37 12.18 -21.52 9.64
CA GLY A 37 11.26 -22.66 9.52
C GLY A 37 10.24 -22.73 10.66
N LEU A 38 9.00 -23.14 10.35
CA LEU A 38 7.87 -23.21 11.30
C LEU A 38 7.50 -24.66 11.66
N THR A 39 8.50 -25.48 11.98
CA THR A 39 8.32 -26.92 12.26
C THR A 39 7.86 -27.20 13.70
N GLU A 40 8.32 -26.42 14.67
CA GLU A 40 8.00 -26.60 16.10
C GLU A 40 6.69 -25.92 16.51
N GLY A 41 5.93 -26.57 17.39
CA GLY A 41 4.64 -26.05 17.90
C GLY A 41 4.78 -24.68 18.58
N ASP A 42 5.85 -24.48 19.35
CA ASP A 42 6.11 -23.21 20.05
C ASP A 42 6.50 -22.08 19.09
N VAL A 43 7.27 -22.39 18.05
CA VAL A 43 7.64 -21.43 17.00
C VAL A 43 6.40 -21.00 16.22
N ARG A 44 5.50 -21.95 15.91
CA ARG A 44 4.21 -21.66 15.27
C ARG A 44 3.30 -20.82 16.16
N ASN A 45 3.26 -21.10 17.46
CA ASN A 45 2.48 -20.32 18.43
C ASN A 45 3.00 -18.88 18.53
N ARG A 46 4.32 -18.69 18.60
CA ARG A 46 4.94 -17.36 18.63
C ARG A 46 4.70 -16.59 17.33
N TYR A 47 4.78 -17.25 16.17
CA TYR A 47 4.43 -16.64 14.88
C TYR A 47 2.97 -16.17 14.82
N ASN A 48 2.04 -16.98 15.33
CA ASN A 48 0.63 -16.63 15.40
C ASN A 48 0.39 -15.44 16.33
N ARG A 49 1.08 -15.38 17.48
CA ARG A 49 1.05 -14.24 18.40
C ARG A 49 1.57 -12.96 17.73
N LEU A 50 2.73 -13.02 17.08
CA LEU A 50 3.28 -11.89 16.32
C LEU A 50 2.34 -11.42 15.22
N THR A 51 1.70 -12.34 14.49
CA THR A 51 0.74 -11.98 13.44
C THR A 51 -0.47 -11.23 14.03
N LYS A 52 -1.00 -11.69 15.17
CA LYS A 52 -2.10 -11.00 15.88
C LYS A 52 -1.66 -9.62 16.37
N GLU A 53 -0.47 -9.51 16.95
CA GLU A 53 0.08 -8.23 17.43
C GLU A 53 0.28 -7.24 16.27
N ILE A 54 0.85 -7.69 15.16
CA ILE A 54 1.02 -6.87 13.96
C ILE A 54 -0.33 -6.35 13.48
N ASN A 55 -1.35 -7.21 13.39
CA ASN A 55 -2.67 -6.82 12.93
C ASN A 55 -3.32 -5.80 13.89
N ALA A 56 -3.27 -6.04 15.20
CA ALA A 56 -3.82 -5.14 16.20
C ALA A 56 -3.13 -3.77 16.15
N ALA A 57 -1.80 -3.74 16.18
CA ALA A 57 -1.03 -2.50 16.11
C ALA A 57 -1.24 -1.76 14.77
N THR A 58 -1.41 -2.50 13.66
CA THR A 58 -1.69 -1.94 12.33
C THR A 58 -3.04 -1.25 12.30
N GLU A 59 -4.09 -1.88 12.82
CA GLU A 59 -5.42 -1.27 12.84
C GLU A 59 -5.47 -0.07 13.79
N GLU A 60 -4.82 -0.14 14.96
CA GLU A 60 -4.71 1.01 15.89
C GLU A 60 -4.02 2.20 15.21
N ASN A 61 -2.85 1.99 14.62
CA ASN A 61 -2.10 3.04 13.93
C ASN A 61 -2.89 3.64 12.75
N LYS A 62 -3.61 2.80 12.02
CA LYS A 62 -4.42 3.21 10.88
C LYS A 62 -5.59 4.08 11.34
N THR A 63 -6.30 3.69 12.40
CA THR A 63 -7.37 4.48 13.00
C THR A 63 -6.83 5.82 13.48
N ALA A 64 -5.75 5.83 14.29
CA ALA A 64 -5.12 7.05 14.78
C ALA A 64 -4.68 8.00 13.65
N TYR A 65 -4.15 7.44 12.56
CA TYR A 65 -3.79 8.21 11.38
C TYR A 65 -5.01 8.84 10.71
N PHE A 66 -6.09 8.10 10.50
CA PHE A 66 -7.32 8.67 9.91
C PHE A 66 -7.94 9.73 10.83
N ASP A 67 -7.98 9.48 12.13
CA ASP A 67 -8.49 10.43 13.12
C ASP A 67 -7.70 11.74 13.10
N SER A 68 -6.37 11.68 13.00
CA SER A 68 -5.53 12.89 12.85
C SER A 68 -5.88 13.69 11.61
N ILE A 69 -6.16 13.03 10.48
CA ILE A 69 -6.56 13.73 9.24
C ILE A 69 -7.96 14.32 9.39
N CYS A 70 -8.90 13.62 10.04
CA CYS A 70 -10.23 14.13 10.32
C CYS A 70 -10.16 15.39 11.20
N GLN A 71 -9.33 15.38 12.25
CA GLN A 71 -9.08 16.55 13.09
C GLN A 71 -8.50 17.72 12.30
N GLU A 72 -7.52 17.49 11.41
CA GLU A 72 -6.99 18.53 10.53
C GLU A 72 -8.07 19.11 9.60
N ILE A 73 -8.93 18.26 9.03
CA ILE A 73 -10.06 18.67 8.19
C ILE A 73 -11.02 19.57 9.00
N GLU A 74 -11.37 19.18 10.22
CA GLU A 74 -12.23 19.98 11.10
C GLU A 74 -11.59 21.34 11.44
N GLN A 75 -10.29 21.37 11.72
CA GLN A 75 -9.55 22.60 11.98
C GLN A 75 -9.53 23.53 10.75
N HIS A 76 -9.23 22.99 9.56
CA HIS A 76 -9.26 23.78 8.32
C HIS A 76 -10.66 24.28 7.98
N SER A 77 -11.70 23.49 8.29
CA SER A 77 -13.10 23.91 8.15
C SER A 77 -13.41 25.11 9.06
N PHE A 78 -13.03 25.03 10.34
CA PHE A 78 -13.20 26.13 11.30
C PHE A 78 -12.47 27.40 10.87
N LYS A 79 -11.23 27.26 10.39
CA LYS A 79 -10.39 28.37 9.90
C LYS A 79 -10.80 28.90 8.51
N ARG A 80 -11.76 28.26 7.83
CA ARG A 80 -12.21 28.58 6.46
C ARG A 80 -11.09 28.44 5.40
N GLU A 81 -10.13 27.55 5.64
CA GLU A 81 -9.02 27.26 4.73
C GLU A 81 -9.43 26.23 3.66
N LEU A 82 -10.37 26.62 2.79
CA LEU A 82 -11.01 25.70 1.83
C LEU A 82 -10.01 24.94 0.95
N ARG A 83 -8.91 25.57 0.52
CA ARG A 83 -7.92 24.92 -0.34
C ARG A 83 -7.27 23.72 0.35
N ASP A 84 -6.86 23.88 1.61
CA ASP A 84 -6.15 22.84 2.36
C ASP A 84 -7.13 21.77 2.87
N LEU A 85 -8.35 22.17 3.22
CA LEU A 85 -9.48 21.26 3.43
C LEU A 85 -9.68 20.33 2.22
N PHE A 86 -9.84 20.89 1.02
CA PHE A 86 -10.03 20.11 -0.21
C PHE A 86 -8.83 19.21 -0.52
N LYS A 87 -7.60 19.66 -0.28
CA LYS A 87 -6.40 18.82 -0.45
C LYS A 87 -6.43 17.62 0.51
N LYS A 88 -6.77 17.83 1.79
CA LYS A 88 -6.82 16.76 2.80
C LYS A 88 -7.94 15.75 2.50
N VAL A 89 -9.15 16.22 2.17
CA VAL A 89 -10.26 15.36 1.73
C VAL A 89 -9.86 14.54 0.49
N ARG A 90 -9.20 15.16 -0.48
CA ARG A 90 -8.70 14.46 -1.68
C ARG A 90 -7.63 13.43 -1.38
N SER A 91 -6.79 13.68 -0.36
CA SER A 91 -5.77 12.72 0.07
C SER A 91 -6.38 11.45 0.67
N LEU A 92 -7.50 11.57 1.41
CA LEU A 92 -8.27 10.45 1.96
C LEU A 92 -9.02 9.68 0.87
N THR A 93 -9.72 10.42 0.02
CA THR A 93 -10.68 9.85 -0.92
C THR A 93 -10.07 9.31 -2.20
N LYS A 94 -8.73 9.39 -2.36
CA LYS A 94 -7.95 9.14 -3.58
C LYS A 94 -8.62 8.10 -4.50
N ALA A 95 -9.55 8.57 -5.33
CA ALA A 95 -10.28 7.71 -6.24
C ALA A 95 -9.24 7.20 -7.24
N THR A 96 -9.06 5.89 -7.30
CA THR A 96 -8.29 5.25 -8.35
C THR A 96 -8.95 5.59 -9.67
N LYS A 97 -8.45 6.63 -10.34
CA LYS A 97 -8.84 6.94 -11.70
C LYS A 97 -8.19 5.87 -12.58
N PRO A 98 -8.96 4.94 -13.17
CA PRO A 98 -8.38 4.00 -14.11
C PRO A 98 -7.73 4.81 -15.24
N ARG A 99 -6.51 4.45 -15.61
CA ARG A 99 -5.89 5.03 -16.80
C ARG A 99 -6.70 4.55 -18.00
N ILE A 100 -7.44 5.47 -18.63
CA ILE A 100 -8.14 5.18 -19.88
C ILE A 100 -7.06 5.04 -20.95
N LEU A 101 -6.70 3.80 -21.29
CA LEU A 101 -5.78 3.48 -22.37
C LEU A 101 -6.57 3.25 -23.65
N THR A 102 -6.11 3.84 -24.75
CA THR A 102 -6.64 3.53 -26.07
C THR A 102 -6.15 2.15 -26.50
N ILE A 103 -7.09 1.24 -26.75
CA ILE A 103 -6.77 -0.08 -27.30
C ILE A 103 -6.50 0.08 -28.79
N LYS A 104 -5.40 -0.49 -29.27
CA LYS A 104 -5.06 -0.53 -30.69
C LYS A 104 -5.05 -1.98 -31.18
N ALA A 105 -5.57 -2.21 -32.38
CA ALA A 105 -5.43 -3.47 -33.09
C ALA A 105 -3.98 -3.67 -33.56
N LYS A 106 -3.66 -4.89 -34.00
CA LYS A 106 -2.32 -5.22 -34.54
C LYS A 106 -1.90 -4.34 -35.73
N ASN A 107 -2.86 -3.84 -36.49
CA ASN A 107 -2.66 -2.92 -37.62
C ASN A 107 -2.44 -1.46 -37.18
N GLY A 108 -2.50 -1.15 -35.88
CA GLY A 108 -2.35 0.19 -35.32
C GLY A 108 -3.64 1.02 -35.24
N GLU A 109 -4.77 0.49 -35.71
CA GLU A 109 -6.07 1.15 -35.67
C GLU A 109 -6.64 1.18 -34.25
N LYS A 110 -7.34 2.27 -33.89
CA LYS A 110 -7.92 2.43 -32.56
C LYS A 110 -9.21 1.65 -32.46
N LEU A 111 -9.29 0.73 -31.51
CA LEU A 111 -10.50 -0.04 -31.25
C LEU A 111 -11.38 0.71 -30.24
N THR A 112 -12.53 1.19 -30.71
CA THR A 112 -13.49 1.95 -29.90
C THR A 112 -14.71 1.12 -29.51
N SER A 113 -15.05 0.07 -30.25
CA SER A 113 -16.17 -0.82 -29.92
C SER A 113 -15.71 -2.10 -29.23
N LYS A 114 -16.58 -2.66 -28.39
CA LYS A 114 -16.34 -3.93 -27.69
C LYS A 114 -16.22 -5.09 -28.66
N SER A 115 -16.97 -5.09 -29.76
CA SER A 115 -16.97 -6.16 -30.77
C SER A 115 -15.59 -6.27 -31.44
N ASP A 116 -15.04 -5.13 -31.87
CA ASP A 116 -13.75 -5.06 -32.57
C ASP A 116 -12.60 -5.58 -31.70
N VAL A 117 -12.62 -5.27 -30.40
CA VAL A 117 -11.62 -5.78 -29.42
C VAL A 117 -11.71 -7.30 -29.27
N ILE A 118 -12.92 -7.87 -29.32
CA ILE A 118 -13.12 -9.32 -29.21
C ILE A 118 -12.63 -10.02 -30.48
N GLU A 119 -12.87 -9.44 -31.66
CA GLU A 119 -12.44 -10.00 -32.93
C GLU A 119 -10.92 -9.98 -33.09
N ASP A 120 -10.25 -8.86 -32.78
CA ASP A 120 -8.78 -8.76 -32.80
C ASP A 120 -8.12 -9.77 -31.83
N ARG A 121 -8.71 -9.98 -30.65
CA ARG A 121 -8.23 -11.00 -29.70
C ARG A 121 -8.42 -12.43 -30.21
N LYS A 122 -9.54 -12.74 -30.87
CA LYS A 122 -9.78 -14.07 -31.46
C LYS A 122 -8.81 -14.39 -32.58
N LEU A 123 -8.43 -13.39 -33.38
CA LEU A 123 -7.39 -13.52 -34.41
C LEU A 123 -6.00 -13.74 -33.81
N THR A 124 -5.76 -13.25 -32.60
CA THR A 124 -4.45 -13.37 -31.94
C THR A 124 -4.21 -14.74 -31.29
N VAL A 125 -5.25 -15.41 -30.79
CA VAL A 125 -5.14 -16.72 -30.11
C VAL A 125 -5.07 -17.90 -31.09
N ARG A 126 -5.38 -17.68 -32.37
CA ARG A 126 -5.43 -18.72 -33.41
C ARG A 126 -4.12 -18.92 -34.18
N ASN A 127 -3.06 -18.17 -33.85
CA ASN A 127 -1.72 -18.35 -34.41
C ASN A 127 -0.76 -18.91 -33.36
#